data_AF-A0A9P8VQ46-F1
#
_entry.id   AF-A0A9P8VQ46-F1
#
_cell.length_a   1.000
_cell.length_b   1.000
_cell.length_c   1.000
_cell.angle_alpha   90.00
_cell.angle_beta   90.00
_cell.angle_gamma   90.00
#
_symmetry.space_group_name_H-M   'P 1'
#
loop_
_entity.id
_entity.type
_entity.pdbx_description
1 polymer ?
#
loop_
_entity_poly.entity_id
_entity_poly.type
_entity_poly.pdbx_seq_one_letter_code
_entity_poly.pdbx_strand_id
1 'polypeptide(L)'
;MSSKGSAPKIVSRRTGGTATKTGSDAGKQSGSVSARSLFNAQGSQVTPKSTVTNATRNISPQSSRFTKLILEPRGILINNTNSIVPSAFSHFSTGQPEDDKTINYKSIAGLSGAHIWVTLNNNTIKDIAAKYKEMRGQNLYEEEFATLAKEQFLHSERRSRARAERMLQLRIPPLLDEALAQETDWTWDIRLDCAYWLSLKGFNTKYRFQIQNATYIRNSITCPYFTVEFKRDGEPDNVAVRQVCAAGSLALFNRYSLYTSARKVNLTLANNISNVRHYTLTLVGHKFVFWVIQPTCDESRKWTGCEMKRLFGADCTDEYAVRELGDWINEIHRWGLSQHGPTCERDIKTILRTSGVRTSDVHEAIPR
;
A
#
# COMPACT_ATOMS: atom_id res chain seq x y z
N MET A 1 49.77 -26.66 47.57
CA MET A 1 50.19 -25.29 47.17
C MET A 1 49.32 -24.91 45.97
N SER A 2 48.12 -24.34 46.16
CA SER A 2 47.83 -22.88 46.28
C SER A 2 48.37 -22.10 45.06
N SER A 3 47.62 -21.32 44.28
CA SER A 3 46.40 -20.55 44.56
C SER A 3 45.61 -20.22 43.29
N LYS A 4 44.27 -20.17 43.41
CA LYS A 4 43.33 -19.57 42.46
C LYS A 4 43.33 -18.04 42.63
N GLY A 5 43.35 -17.29 41.51
CA GLY A 5 43.17 -15.84 41.49
C GLY A 5 41.73 -15.46 41.12
N SER A 6 41.08 -14.69 41.99
CA SER A 6 39.71 -14.20 41.88
C SER A 6 39.66 -12.77 41.33
N ALA A 7 38.70 -12.48 40.46
CA ALA A 7 38.41 -11.13 39.94
C ALA A 7 37.42 -10.36 40.85
N PRO A 8 37.48 -9.01 40.91
CA PRO A 8 36.71 -8.23 41.88
C PRO A 8 35.32 -7.86 41.39
N LYS A 9 34.36 -7.91 42.33
CA LYS A 9 32.99 -7.38 42.22
C LYS A 9 32.99 -5.86 42.42
N ILE A 10 32.40 -5.12 41.49
CA ILE A 10 32.07 -3.70 41.66
C ILE A 10 30.68 -3.60 42.29
N VAL A 11 30.63 -3.02 43.49
CA VAL A 11 29.42 -2.62 44.21
C VAL A 11 29.18 -1.14 43.94
N SER A 12 28.03 -0.79 43.38
CA SER A 12 27.54 0.58 43.30
C SER A 12 26.24 0.70 44.10
N ARG A 13 26.28 1.53 45.14
CA ARG A 13 25.19 1.86 46.06
C ARG A 13 25.21 3.37 46.22
N ARG A 14 24.12 4.06 45.86
CA ARG A 14 23.73 5.44 46.26
C ARG A 14 22.54 5.87 45.40
N THR A 15 21.54 6.63 45.84
CA THR A 15 21.04 7.09 47.14
C THR A 15 19.65 7.66 46.83
N GLY A 16 18.71 7.53 47.76
CA GLY A 16 17.40 8.16 47.65
C GLY A 16 17.50 9.68 47.70
N GLY A 17 16.56 10.33 47.00
CA GLY A 17 16.32 11.76 47.04
C GLY A 17 14.84 12.02 46.79
N THR A 18 14.10 12.18 47.87
CA THR A 18 12.71 12.66 47.92
C THR A 18 12.71 14.17 47.72
N ALA A 19 11.91 14.69 46.78
CA ALA A 19 11.54 16.10 46.76
C ALA A 19 10.14 16.30 46.15
N THR A 20 9.45 17.23 46.77
CA THR A 20 8.03 17.58 46.76
C THR A 20 7.59 18.46 45.58
N LYS A 21 6.33 18.23 45.14
CA LYS A 21 5.23 19.20 44.93
C LYS A 21 5.53 20.55 44.22
N THR A 22 4.85 20.79 43.10
CA THR A 22 3.88 21.89 42.83
C THR A 22 3.88 22.24 41.32
N GLY A 23 2.71 22.66 40.80
CA GLY A 23 2.64 23.34 39.50
C GLY A 23 1.50 22.88 38.61
N SER A 24 0.31 23.41 38.86
CA SER A 24 -0.78 23.54 37.91
C SER A 24 -0.33 24.23 36.62
N ASP A 25 -0.74 23.75 35.45
CA ASP A 25 -1.06 24.67 34.36
C ASP A 25 -2.09 24.12 33.37
N ALA A 26 -3.13 24.92 33.17
CA ALA A 26 -4.27 24.65 32.30
C ALA A 26 -3.95 25.14 30.89
N GLY A 27 -3.57 24.22 30.00
CA GLY A 27 -3.32 24.49 28.59
C GLY A 27 -4.58 24.28 27.74
N LYS A 28 -5.18 25.40 27.33
CA LYS A 28 -6.29 25.54 26.38
C LYS A 28 -6.14 24.61 25.16
N GLN A 29 -7.09 23.71 24.96
CA GLN A 29 -7.28 23.01 23.68
C GLN A 29 -7.85 23.99 22.64
N SER A 30 -7.05 24.25 21.60
CA SER A 30 -7.48 24.98 20.42
C SER A 30 -8.60 24.22 19.69
N GLY A 31 -9.68 24.95 19.37
CA GLY A 31 -10.83 24.43 18.65
C GLY A 31 -10.45 23.82 17.30
N SER A 32 -10.77 22.54 17.16
CA SER A 32 -10.84 21.84 15.87
C SER A 32 -11.92 22.52 15.02
N VAL A 33 -11.49 23.24 13.98
CA VAL A 33 -12.37 23.73 12.94
C VAL A 33 -12.89 22.52 12.18
N SER A 34 -14.16 22.16 12.44
CA SER A 34 -14.90 21.14 11.72
C SER A 34 -14.95 21.52 10.24
N ALA A 35 -14.19 20.79 9.41
CA ALA A 35 -14.28 20.90 7.98
C ALA A 35 -15.68 20.44 7.56
N ARG A 36 -16.50 21.38 7.07
CA ARG A 36 -17.78 21.06 6.44
C ARG A 36 -17.51 20.09 5.29
N SER A 37 -17.97 18.85 5.45
CA SER A 37 -18.02 17.84 4.40
C SER A 37 -18.73 18.42 3.17
N LEU A 38 -17.99 18.61 2.09
CA LEU A 38 -18.53 18.97 0.77
C LEU A 38 -19.16 17.76 0.05
N PHE A 39 -19.25 16.61 0.72
CA PHE A 39 -19.89 15.41 0.18
C PHE A 39 -21.39 15.42 0.47
N ASN A 40 -22.12 16.30 -0.21
CA ASN A 40 -23.57 16.14 -0.34
C ASN A 40 -23.83 15.01 -1.37
N ALA A 41 -23.81 13.77 -0.90
CA ALA A 41 -24.24 12.60 -1.66
C ALA A 41 -25.77 12.57 -1.75
N GLN A 42 -26.37 13.56 -2.42
CA GLN A 42 -27.78 13.48 -2.85
C GLN A 42 -27.87 12.56 -4.05
N GLY A 43 -28.01 11.28 -3.75
CA GLY A 43 -28.26 10.19 -4.68
C GLY A 43 -28.73 8.98 -3.90
N SER A 44 -29.86 9.14 -3.20
CA SER A 44 -30.53 8.09 -2.43
C SER A 44 -31.03 7.01 -3.40
N GLN A 45 -30.18 6.03 -3.67
CA GLN A 45 -30.63 4.71 -4.06
C GLN A 45 -30.84 3.92 -2.77
N VAL A 46 -32.03 3.35 -2.66
CA VAL A 46 -32.41 2.36 -1.64
C VAL A 46 -31.39 1.22 -1.69
N THR A 47 -30.36 1.29 -0.85
CA THR A 47 -29.64 0.09 -0.46
C THR A 47 -30.65 -0.77 0.30
N PRO A 48 -30.85 -2.04 -0.08
CA PRO A 48 -31.63 -2.94 0.76
C PRO A 48 -31.01 -2.86 2.16
N LYS A 49 -31.83 -2.61 3.18
CA LYS A 49 -31.43 -2.71 4.59
C LYS A 49 -30.84 -4.10 4.77
N SER A 50 -29.53 -4.19 4.60
CA SER A 50 -28.80 -5.42 4.78
C SER A 50 -28.80 -5.59 6.28
N THR A 51 -29.65 -6.48 6.78
CA THR A 51 -29.62 -6.96 8.14
C THR A 51 -28.30 -7.72 8.30
N VAL A 52 -27.21 -6.96 8.46
CA VAL A 52 -25.89 -7.49 8.81
C VAL A 52 -26.04 -8.02 10.22
N THR A 53 -26.36 -9.30 10.32
CA THR A 53 -26.46 -10.02 11.58
C THR A 53 -25.09 -10.01 12.26
N ASN A 54 -25.07 -10.08 13.60
CA ASN A 54 -23.85 -10.21 14.44
C ASN A 54 -22.85 -11.29 13.96
N ALA A 55 -23.24 -12.16 13.03
CA ALA A 55 -22.42 -13.19 12.40
C ALA A 55 -21.17 -12.66 11.66
N THR A 56 -21.12 -11.39 11.25
CA THR A 56 -19.96 -10.83 10.51
C THR A 56 -18.84 -10.29 11.38
N ARG A 57 -19.11 -9.95 12.64
CA ARG A 57 -18.17 -9.19 13.49
C ARG A 57 -16.84 -9.89 13.77
N ASN A 58 -16.81 -11.22 13.67
CA ASN A 58 -15.64 -12.05 13.99
C ASN A 58 -15.11 -12.84 12.78
N ILE A 59 -15.46 -12.46 11.55
CA ILE A 59 -14.97 -13.16 10.38
C ILE A 59 -13.58 -12.62 10.00
N SER A 60 -12.56 -13.46 10.17
CA SER A 60 -11.20 -13.16 9.73
C SER A 60 -10.90 -13.72 8.33
N PRO A 61 -9.84 -13.26 7.64
CA PRO A 61 -9.42 -13.82 6.34
C PRO A 61 -9.18 -15.34 6.34
N GLN A 62 -8.83 -15.92 7.49
CA GLN A 62 -8.67 -17.36 7.68
C GLN A 62 -10.01 -18.13 7.56
N SER A 63 -11.14 -17.47 7.81
CA SER A 63 -12.45 -18.10 7.70
C SER A 63 -12.75 -18.50 6.26
N SER A 64 -13.14 -19.76 6.04
CA SER A 64 -13.61 -20.24 4.74
C SER A 64 -14.84 -19.47 4.23
N ARG A 65 -15.60 -18.85 5.14
CA ARG A 65 -16.79 -18.04 4.82
C ARG A 65 -16.47 -16.59 4.49
N PHE A 66 -15.21 -16.15 4.62
CA PHE A 66 -14.81 -14.76 4.42
C PHE A 66 -15.15 -14.26 3.01
N THR A 67 -14.87 -15.04 1.97
CA THR A 67 -15.23 -14.67 0.60
C THR A 67 -16.74 -14.42 0.46
N LYS A 68 -17.57 -15.39 0.91
CA LYS A 68 -19.02 -15.33 0.78
C LYS A 68 -19.69 -14.23 1.63
N LEU A 69 -19.14 -13.94 2.81
CA LEU A 69 -19.76 -13.02 3.77
C LEU A 69 -19.17 -11.60 3.74
N ILE A 70 -17.93 -11.45 3.27
CA ILE A 70 -17.23 -10.17 3.25
C ILE A 70 -17.01 -9.68 1.81
N LEU A 71 -16.40 -10.49 0.95
CA LEU A 71 -15.99 -10.06 -0.39
C LEU A 71 -17.16 -9.99 -1.38
N GLU A 72 -17.89 -11.09 -1.56
CA GLU A 72 -18.98 -11.19 -2.54
C GLU A 72 -20.09 -10.15 -2.34
N PRO A 73 -20.59 -9.85 -1.11
CA PRO A 73 -21.62 -8.84 -0.91
C PRO A 73 -21.17 -7.42 -1.29
N ARG A 74 -19.85 -7.20 -1.43
CA ARG A 74 -19.24 -5.93 -1.83
C ARG A 74 -18.85 -5.92 -3.31
N GLY A 75 -19.23 -6.94 -4.06
CA GLY A 75 -18.84 -7.12 -5.46
C GLY A 75 -17.34 -7.35 -5.66
N ILE A 76 -16.64 -7.81 -4.63
CA ILE A 76 -15.20 -8.10 -4.71
C ILE A 76 -15.02 -9.54 -5.19
N LEU A 77 -14.54 -9.69 -6.41
CA LEU A 77 -14.36 -10.99 -7.07
C LEU A 77 -12.87 -11.33 -7.17
N ILE A 78 -12.51 -12.56 -6.82
CA ILE A 78 -11.15 -13.08 -6.99
C ILE A 78 -11.15 -14.01 -8.19
N ASN A 79 -10.51 -13.57 -9.27
CA ASN A 79 -10.31 -14.34 -10.48
C ASN A 79 -8.90 -14.95 -10.46
N ASN A 80 -8.80 -16.17 -9.95
CA ASN A 80 -7.56 -16.94 -9.91
C ASN A 80 -7.42 -17.82 -11.16
N THR A 81 -7.68 -17.26 -12.34
CA THR A 81 -7.35 -17.93 -13.59
C THR A 81 -5.84 -17.87 -13.80
N ASN A 82 -5.25 -18.98 -14.27
CA ASN A 82 -3.84 -19.03 -14.64
C ASN A 82 -3.61 -18.34 -16.00
N SER A 83 -4.09 -17.11 -16.16
CA SER A 83 -3.79 -16.33 -17.36
C SER A 83 -2.29 -16.11 -17.42
N ILE A 84 -1.68 -16.56 -18.51
CA ILE A 84 -0.25 -16.40 -18.74
C ILE A 84 -0.03 -14.91 -19.07
N VAL A 85 0.44 -14.15 -18.08
CA VAL A 85 0.99 -12.81 -18.31
C VAL A 85 2.47 -12.99 -18.63
N PRO A 86 2.93 -12.66 -19.86
CA PRO A 86 4.27 -13.05 -20.32
C PRO A 86 5.43 -12.50 -19.47
N SER A 87 5.33 -11.23 -19.06
CA SER A 87 6.34 -10.56 -18.23
C SER A 87 5.78 -9.26 -17.62
N ALA A 88 6.47 -8.71 -16.62
CA ALA A 88 6.16 -7.39 -16.07
C ALA A 88 6.17 -6.32 -17.19
N PHE A 89 7.19 -6.34 -18.06
CA PHE A 89 7.34 -5.37 -19.13
C PHE A 89 6.17 -5.40 -20.13
N SER A 90 5.73 -6.60 -20.51
CA SER A 90 4.54 -6.75 -21.37
C SER A 90 3.29 -6.19 -20.72
N HIS A 91 3.08 -6.47 -19.42
CA HIS A 91 1.90 -6.01 -18.67
C HIS A 91 1.84 -4.48 -18.57
N PHE A 92 2.99 -3.84 -18.40
CA PHE A 92 3.09 -2.39 -18.28
C PHE A 92 3.42 -1.67 -19.60
N SER A 93 3.47 -2.41 -20.71
CA SER A 93 3.80 -1.91 -22.06
C SER A 93 5.12 -1.13 -22.08
N THR A 94 6.15 -1.69 -21.45
CA THR A 94 7.51 -1.15 -21.44
C THR A 94 8.47 -1.99 -22.26
N GLY A 95 9.55 -1.36 -22.72
CA GLY A 95 10.64 -2.07 -23.36
C GLY A 95 11.32 -2.97 -22.35
N GLN A 96 11.30 -4.28 -22.61
CA GLN A 96 12.15 -5.23 -21.91
C GLN A 96 13.61 -4.88 -22.21
N PRO A 97 14.50 -4.86 -21.20
CA PRO A 97 15.90 -4.61 -21.47
C PRO A 97 16.48 -5.77 -22.28
N GLU A 98 17.49 -5.47 -23.09
CA GLU A 98 18.31 -6.52 -23.72
C GLU A 98 18.94 -7.41 -22.63
N ASP A 99 19.20 -8.67 -22.99
CA ASP A 99 19.78 -9.66 -22.08
C ASP A 99 21.01 -9.09 -21.34
N ASP A 100 21.08 -9.35 -20.03
CA ASP A 100 22.09 -8.86 -19.07
C ASP A 100 22.10 -7.34 -18.76
N LYS A 101 21.30 -6.51 -19.42
CA LYS A 101 21.22 -5.07 -19.07
C LYS A 101 20.17 -4.81 -17.99
N THR A 102 20.56 -4.07 -16.96
CA THR A 102 19.61 -3.57 -15.95
C THR A 102 19.01 -2.25 -16.40
N ILE A 103 17.70 -2.07 -16.24
CA ILE A 103 17.05 -0.78 -16.49
C ILE A 103 17.49 0.21 -15.42
N ASN A 104 18.06 1.33 -15.85
CA ASN A 104 18.32 2.46 -14.96
C ASN A 104 17.03 3.26 -14.74
N TYR A 105 16.16 2.81 -13.84
CA TYR A 105 14.90 3.50 -13.53
C TYR A 105 15.08 4.96 -13.12
N LYS A 106 16.25 5.34 -12.60
CA LYS A 106 16.58 6.73 -12.22
C LYS A 106 16.76 7.65 -13.43
N SER A 107 17.07 7.11 -14.61
CA SER A 107 17.19 7.92 -15.83
C SER A 107 15.83 8.25 -16.47
N ILE A 108 14.75 7.61 -16.01
CA ILE A 108 13.40 7.91 -16.47
C ILE A 108 12.96 9.25 -15.86
N ALA A 109 12.40 10.12 -16.71
CA ALA A 109 11.95 11.45 -16.31
C ALA A 109 10.97 11.37 -15.11
N GLY A 110 11.26 12.15 -14.06
CA GLY A 110 10.45 12.19 -12.84
C GLY A 110 10.75 11.08 -11.81
N LEU A 111 11.65 10.13 -12.13
CA LEU A 111 12.00 8.99 -11.25
C LEU A 111 13.40 9.09 -10.64
N SER A 112 14.20 10.09 -11.00
CA SER A 112 15.58 10.25 -10.55
C SER A 112 15.75 10.41 -9.03
N GLY A 113 14.72 10.90 -8.34
CA GLY A 113 14.72 11.07 -6.89
C GLY A 113 14.32 9.83 -6.09
N ALA A 114 13.91 8.75 -6.78
CA ALA A 114 13.46 7.53 -6.13
C ALA A 114 14.62 6.56 -5.85
N HIS A 115 14.62 5.99 -4.65
CA HIS A 115 15.61 5.04 -4.12
C HIS A 115 14.98 3.70 -3.69
N ILE A 116 13.78 3.39 -4.18
CA ILE A 116 13.06 2.13 -3.94
C ILE A 116 13.38 1.02 -4.96
N TRP A 117 14.27 1.27 -5.92
CA TRP A 117 14.53 0.34 -7.02
C TRP A 117 15.31 -0.89 -6.56
N VAL A 118 14.81 -2.06 -6.94
CA VAL A 118 15.45 -3.36 -6.73
C VAL A 118 16.57 -3.51 -7.76
N THR A 119 17.80 -3.74 -7.31
CA THR A 119 18.96 -3.97 -8.17
C THR A 119 19.53 -5.34 -7.89
N LEU A 120 19.37 -6.26 -8.84
CA LEU A 120 19.80 -7.65 -8.72
C LEU A 120 20.85 -7.95 -9.78
N ASN A 121 22.03 -8.39 -9.34
CA ASN A 121 23.02 -9.02 -10.21
C ASN A 121 22.91 -10.55 -10.08
N ASN A 122 23.54 -11.29 -10.99
CA ASN A 122 23.44 -12.75 -11.05
C ASN A 122 23.90 -13.44 -9.74
N ASN A 123 24.90 -12.90 -9.04
CA ASN A 123 25.34 -13.46 -7.76
C ASN A 123 24.32 -13.20 -6.66
N THR A 124 23.77 -11.99 -6.58
CA THR A 124 22.71 -11.64 -5.63
C THR A 124 21.45 -12.50 -5.85
N ILE A 125 21.08 -12.77 -7.11
CA ILE A 125 19.96 -13.66 -7.45
C ILE A 125 20.20 -15.07 -6.89
N LYS A 126 21.37 -15.64 -7.16
CA LYS A 126 21.80 -16.95 -6.64
C LYS A 126 21.75 -17.01 -5.12
N ASP A 127 22.33 -16.00 -4.47
CA ASP A 127 22.39 -15.92 -3.02
C ASP A 127 20.99 -15.83 -2.41
N ILE A 128 20.09 -15.04 -2.99
CA ILE A 128 18.70 -14.94 -2.52
C ILE A 128 17.97 -16.27 -2.69
N ALA A 129 18.08 -16.91 -3.86
CA ALA A 129 17.42 -18.19 -4.13
C ALA A 129 17.92 -19.29 -3.17
N ALA A 130 19.23 -19.34 -2.94
CA ALA A 130 19.84 -20.26 -1.98
C ALA A 130 19.34 -20.00 -0.55
N LYS A 131 19.23 -18.74 -0.14
CA LYS A 131 18.68 -18.37 1.19
C LYS A 131 17.23 -18.82 1.34
N TYR A 132 16.34 -18.53 0.38
CA TYR A 132 14.95 -19.00 0.46
C TYR A 132 14.88 -20.53 0.53
N LYS A 133 15.75 -21.24 -0.19
CA LYS A 133 15.83 -22.70 -0.16
C LYS A 133 16.27 -23.21 1.22
N GLU A 134 17.26 -22.57 1.83
CA GLU A 134 17.71 -22.88 3.19
C GLU A 134 16.60 -22.62 4.22
N MET A 135 15.98 -21.43 4.18
CA MET A 135 14.90 -21.05 5.09
C MET A 135 13.71 -22.00 5.02
N ARG A 136 13.37 -22.45 3.81
CA ARG A 136 12.36 -23.50 3.58
C ARG A 136 12.79 -24.83 4.21
N GLY A 137 14.03 -25.27 3.99
CA GLY A 137 14.56 -26.50 4.59
C GLY A 137 14.58 -26.49 6.12
N GLN A 138 14.77 -25.31 6.71
CA GLN A 138 14.76 -25.10 8.17
C GLN A 138 13.35 -24.83 8.74
N ASN A 139 12.31 -24.74 7.90
CA ASN A 139 10.93 -24.39 8.30
C ASN A 139 10.85 -23.10 9.15
N LEU A 140 11.57 -22.05 8.73
CA LEU A 140 11.58 -20.78 9.46
C LEU A 140 10.20 -20.11 9.53
N TYR A 141 10.06 -19.18 10.48
CA TYR A 141 8.82 -18.45 10.69
C TYR A 141 8.59 -17.35 9.64
N GLU A 142 7.34 -16.92 9.53
CA GLU A 142 6.90 -15.86 8.60
C GLU A 142 7.78 -14.60 8.64
N GLU A 143 8.16 -14.14 9.84
CA GLU A 143 8.93 -12.90 9.99
C GLU A 143 10.33 -12.99 9.36
N GLU A 144 10.94 -14.18 9.30
CA GLU A 144 12.24 -14.38 8.65
C GLU A 144 12.11 -14.19 7.13
N PHE A 145 11.10 -14.84 6.52
CA PHE A 145 10.78 -14.67 5.10
C PHE A 145 10.42 -13.22 4.78
N ALA A 146 9.63 -12.59 5.65
CA ALA A 146 9.23 -11.20 5.51
C ALA A 146 10.41 -10.24 5.64
N THR A 147 11.33 -10.49 6.58
CA THR A 147 12.53 -9.68 6.79
C THR A 147 13.43 -9.73 5.57
N LEU A 148 13.74 -10.93 5.06
CA LEU A 148 14.54 -11.08 3.83
C LEU A 148 13.88 -10.35 2.66
N ALA A 149 12.58 -10.51 2.46
CA ALA A 149 11.86 -9.83 1.37
C ALA A 149 11.88 -8.29 1.53
N LYS A 150 11.68 -7.80 2.75
CA LYS A 150 11.71 -6.37 3.09
C LYS A 150 13.07 -5.74 2.85
N GLU A 151 14.14 -6.50 3.06
CA GLU A 151 15.52 -6.04 2.86
C GLU A 151 15.94 -6.08 1.39
N GLN A 152 15.60 -7.15 0.68
CA GLN A 152 16.10 -7.39 -0.69
C GLN A 152 15.22 -6.75 -1.77
N PHE A 153 13.90 -6.71 -1.57
CA PHE A 153 12.96 -6.30 -2.62
C PHE A 153 12.10 -5.10 -2.26
N LEU A 154 11.69 -4.97 -0.99
CA LEU A 154 10.72 -3.96 -0.60
C LEU A 154 11.39 -2.77 0.08
N HIS A 155 12.34 -2.11 -0.58
CA HIS A 155 13.10 -1.01 0.01
C HIS A 155 12.22 0.18 0.44
N SER A 156 12.57 0.82 1.56
CA SER A 156 11.97 2.08 1.99
C SER A 156 12.88 3.26 1.64
N GLU A 157 12.29 4.35 1.17
CA GLU A 157 13.00 5.62 1.06
C GLU A 157 13.17 6.29 2.43
N ARG A 158 14.27 7.05 2.59
CA ARG A 158 14.41 7.97 3.72
C ARG A 158 13.34 9.06 3.57
N ARG A 159 12.57 9.28 4.65
CA ARG A 159 11.38 10.15 4.64
C ARG A 159 11.63 11.58 4.15
N SER A 160 12.86 12.11 4.16
CA SER A 160 13.14 13.52 3.83
C SER A 160 12.88 13.89 2.36
N ARG A 161 12.98 12.94 1.42
CA ARG A 161 12.90 13.22 -0.03
C ARG A 161 11.97 12.27 -0.80
N ALA A 162 11.18 11.48 -0.08
CA ALA A 162 10.50 10.35 -0.66
C ALA A 162 9.34 10.77 -1.58
N ARG A 163 9.20 10.12 -2.74
CA ARG A 163 7.97 10.17 -3.56
C ARG A 163 7.07 8.98 -3.29
N ALA A 164 7.67 7.83 -2.96
CA ALA A 164 6.97 6.67 -2.43
C ALA A 164 7.35 6.44 -0.98
N GLU A 165 6.37 6.25 -0.12
CA GLU A 165 6.60 5.89 1.29
C GLU A 165 6.10 4.46 1.55
N ARG A 166 6.97 3.63 2.10
CA ARG A 166 6.64 2.28 2.58
C ARG A 166 6.07 2.39 3.99
N MET A 167 4.87 1.88 4.18
CA MET A 167 4.20 1.77 5.47
C MET A 167 4.14 0.32 5.92
N LEU A 168 4.36 0.09 7.22
CA LEU A 168 4.25 -1.22 7.84
C LEU A 168 3.04 -1.25 8.77
N GLN A 169 2.32 -2.37 8.79
CA GLN A 169 1.24 -2.69 9.75
C GLN A 169 0.16 -1.60 9.86
N LEU A 170 -0.37 -1.17 8.73
CA LEU A 170 -1.36 -0.11 8.70
C LEU A 170 -2.71 -0.61 9.27
N ARG A 171 -3.09 -0.14 10.47
CA ARG A 171 -4.29 -0.63 11.19
C ARG A 171 -5.65 -0.10 10.70
N ILE A 172 -5.66 0.93 9.88
CA ILE A 172 -6.92 1.59 9.48
C ILE A 172 -6.91 1.68 7.97
N PRO A 173 -7.93 1.13 7.26
CA PRO A 173 -8.02 1.29 5.84
C PRO A 173 -8.12 2.78 5.47
N PRO A 174 -7.58 3.19 4.31
CA PRO A 174 -7.96 4.49 3.78
C PRO A 174 -9.47 4.45 3.57
N LEU A 175 -10.22 5.34 4.20
CA LEU A 175 -11.63 5.55 3.92
C LEU A 175 -11.81 7.04 3.76
N LEU A 176 -12.36 7.47 2.63
CA LEU A 176 -12.61 8.89 2.36
C LEU A 176 -13.65 9.50 3.31
N ASP A 177 -14.55 8.67 3.84
CA ASP A 177 -15.61 9.09 4.73
C ASP A 177 -15.47 8.35 6.07
N GLU A 178 -15.07 9.10 7.10
CA GLU A 178 -15.00 8.59 8.48
C GLU A 178 -16.39 8.27 9.05
N ALA A 179 -17.47 8.87 8.53
CA ALA A 179 -18.82 8.53 8.93
C ALA A 179 -19.21 7.13 8.40
N LEU A 180 -18.78 6.77 7.18
CA LEU A 180 -18.92 5.39 6.69
C LEU A 180 -18.15 4.41 7.59
N ALA A 181 -16.98 4.79 8.12
CA ALA A 181 -16.22 3.96 9.03
C ALA A 181 -16.95 3.68 10.36
N GLN A 182 -17.88 4.56 10.77
CA GLN A 182 -18.72 4.35 11.97
C GLN A 182 -19.95 3.49 11.68
N GLU A 183 -20.51 3.55 10.46
CA GLU A 183 -21.71 2.78 10.09
C GLU A 183 -21.40 1.35 9.63
N THR A 184 -20.19 1.09 9.13
CA THR A 184 -19.83 -0.21 8.58
C THR A 184 -18.89 -0.98 9.51
N ASP A 185 -19.31 -2.19 9.89
CA ASP A 185 -18.51 -3.20 10.63
C ASP A 185 -17.27 -3.63 9.81
N TRP A 186 -16.30 -2.73 9.61
CA TRP A 186 -14.92 -3.08 9.20
C TRP A 186 -14.14 -3.61 10.41
N THR A 187 -14.79 -4.39 11.28
CA THR A 187 -14.19 -4.98 12.49
C THR A 187 -13.23 -6.11 12.17
N TRP A 188 -13.17 -6.52 10.90
CA TRP A 188 -12.33 -7.61 10.43
C TRP A 188 -10.92 -7.09 10.12
N ASP A 189 -9.92 -7.82 10.62
CA ASP A 189 -8.52 -7.42 10.57
C ASP A 189 -7.97 -7.48 9.14
N ILE A 190 -7.71 -6.30 8.57
CA ILE A 190 -7.08 -6.10 7.26
C ILE A 190 -5.72 -5.42 7.38
N ARG A 191 -5.07 -5.55 8.53
CA ARG A 191 -3.72 -5.03 8.71
C ARG A 191 -2.82 -5.62 7.66
N LEU A 192 -2.30 -4.76 6.81
CA LEU A 192 -1.32 -5.14 5.81
C LEU A 192 0.07 -5.08 6.42
N ASP A 193 0.89 -6.06 6.10
CA ASP A 193 2.29 -6.06 6.53
C ASP A 193 3.06 -4.92 5.90
N CYS A 194 2.81 -4.64 4.62
CA CYS A 194 3.49 -3.60 3.89
C CYS A 194 2.58 -2.96 2.82
N ALA A 195 2.68 -1.65 2.65
CA ALA A 195 2.05 -0.94 1.54
C ALA A 195 2.86 0.27 1.11
N TYR A 196 2.84 0.59 -0.19
CA TYR A 196 3.46 1.77 -0.75
C TYR A 196 2.41 2.82 -1.12
N TRP A 197 2.72 4.04 -0.69
CA TRP A 197 1.86 5.21 -0.80
C TRP A 197 2.60 6.33 -1.49
N LEU A 198 1.85 7.28 -2.06
CA LEU A 198 2.43 8.53 -2.51
C LEU A 198 2.74 9.40 -1.29
N SER A 199 3.96 9.94 -1.24
CA SER A 199 4.30 10.95 -0.24
C SER A 199 3.66 12.29 -0.61
N LEU A 200 3.05 12.95 0.37
CA LEU A 200 2.62 14.35 0.24
C LEU A 200 3.81 15.28 -0.03
N LYS A 201 5.04 14.87 0.29
CA LYS A 201 6.26 15.64 -0.04
C LYS A 201 6.45 15.81 -1.54
N GLY A 202 5.91 14.90 -2.35
CA GLY A 202 5.89 15.01 -3.80
C GLY A 202 4.93 16.10 -4.34
N PHE A 203 4.01 16.60 -3.52
CA PHE A 203 3.04 17.63 -3.90
C PHE A 203 3.54 19.04 -3.56
N ASN A 204 3.08 20.04 -4.31
CA ASN A 204 3.41 21.44 -4.06
C ASN A 204 3.01 21.85 -2.63
N THR A 205 3.97 22.43 -1.90
CA THR A 205 3.81 22.85 -0.50
C THR A 205 2.69 23.87 -0.30
N LYS A 206 2.40 24.72 -1.29
CA LYS A 206 1.41 25.81 -1.22
C LYS A 206 -0.04 25.32 -1.06
N TYR A 207 -0.39 24.16 -1.63
CA TYR A 207 -1.73 23.60 -1.50
C TYR A 207 -1.75 22.24 -0.77
N ARG A 208 -0.60 21.72 -0.33
CA ARG A 208 -0.49 20.40 0.29
C ARG A 208 -1.47 20.19 1.45
N PHE A 209 -1.63 21.20 2.31
CA PHE A 209 -2.53 21.14 3.46
C PHE A 209 -4.01 21.01 3.07
N GLN A 210 -4.37 21.37 1.83
CA GLN A 210 -5.73 21.25 1.31
C GLN A 210 -6.03 19.89 0.69
N ILE A 211 -5.02 19.04 0.45
CA ILE A 211 -5.23 17.74 -0.21
C ILE A 211 -6.22 16.86 0.55
N GLN A 212 -6.31 17.00 1.88
CA GLN A 212 -7.27 16.26 2.72
C GLN A 212 -8.74 16.56 2.37
N ASN A 213 -9.00 17.71 1.72
CA ASN A 213 -10.34 18.08 1.26
C ASN A 213 -10.75 17.33 -0.02
N ALA A 214 -9.81 16.65 -0.69
CA ALA A 214 -10.04 15.93 -1.94
C ALA A 214 -9.83 14.42 -1.82
N THR A 215 -8.95 13.97 -0.93
CA THR A 215 -8.64 12.55 -0.76
C THR A 215 -8.23 12.21 0.66
N TYR A 216 -8.25 10.92 1.00
CA TYR A 216 -7.79 10.42 2.29
C TYR A 216 -6.30 10.68 2.46
N ILE A 217 -5.94 11.23 3.62
CA ILE A 217 -4.56 11.45 4.05
C ILE A 217 -4.36 10.75 5.38
N ARG A 218 -3.21 10.10 5.53
CA ARG A 218 -2.72 9.65 6.82
C ARG A 218 -1.30 10.17 7.03
N ASN A 219 -1.07 10.96 8.07
CA ASN A 219 0.24 11.60 8.28
C ASN A 219 0.68 12.38 7.02
N SER A 220 1.77 11.95 6.36
CA SER A 220 2.33 12.52 5.15
C SER A 220 2.12 11.68 3.89
N ILE A 221 1.15 10.76 3.88
CA ILE A 221 0.93 9.83 2.76
C ILE A 221 -0.52 9.82 2.26
N THR A 222 -0.68 9.47 0.98
CA THR A 222 -1.99 9.33 0.33
C THR A 222 -1.93 8.32 -0.83
N CYS A 223 -3.09 7.97 -1.39
CA CYS A 223 -3.26 7.20 -2.62
C CYS A 223 -2.33 5.97 -2.73
N PRO A 224 -2.53 4.93 -1.90
CA PRO A 224 -1.76 3.70 -2.01
C PRO A 224 -1.87 3.10 -3.41
N TYR A 225 -0.81 2.42 -3.85
CA TYR A 225 -0.74 1.85 -5.19
C TYR A 225 -0.19 0.43 -5.24
N PHE A 226 0.47 -0.02 -4.16
CA PHE A 226 1.01 -1.37 -4.03
C PHE A 226 0.90 -1.87 -2.59
N THR A 227 0.35 -3.07 -2.41
CA THR A 227 0.16 -3.71 -1.10
C THR A 227 0.86 -5.06 -1.08
N VAL A 228 1.49 -5.41 0.04
CA VAL A 228 2.17 -6.70 0.22
C VAL A 228 1.69 -7.35 1.51
N GLU A 229 1.43 -8.65 1.44
CA GLU A 229 1.06 -9.49 2.57
C GLU A 229 1.97 -10.71 2.64
N PHE A 230 2.42 -11.01 3.85
CA PHE A 230 3.20 -12.19 4.16
C PHE A 230 2.34 -13.22 4.87
N LYS A 231 2.64 -14.49 4.63
CA LYS A 231 2.16 -15.62 5.42
C LYS A 231 3.28 -16.61 5.63
N ARG A 232 3.18 -17.39 6.70
CA ARG A 232 4.10 -18.48 6.99
C ARG A 232 4.13 -19.51 5.86
N ASP A 233 5.29 -20.12 5.64
CA ASP A 233 5.38 -21.28 4.76
C ASP A 233 4.44 -22.41 5.20
N GLY A 234 3.81 -23.07 4.25
CA GLY A 234 2.80 -24.11 4.47
C GLY A 234 1.39 -23.60 4.82
N GLU A 235 1.20 -22.29 5.05
CA GLU A 235 -0.16 -21.75 5.17
C GLU A 235 -0.91 -21.76 3.82
N PRO A 236 -2.24 -21.89 3.82
CA PRO A 236 -3.01 -21.80 2.59
C PRO A 236 -2.92 -20.41 1.96
N ASP A 237 -2.54 -20.35 0.68
CA ASP A 237 -2.44 -19.09 -0.09
C ASP A 237 -3.72 -18.24 -0.03
N ASN A 238 -4.88 -18.88 0.10
CA ASN A 238 -6.18 -18.19 0.13
C ASN A 238 -6.32 -17.20 1.29
N VAL A 239 -5.58 -17.37 2.40
CA VAL A 239 -5.59 -16.45 3.53
C VAL A 239 -4.93 -15.13 3.12
N ALA A 240 -3.71 -15.20 2.57
CA ALA A 240 -2.99 -14.05 2.05
C ALA A 240 -3.82 -13.33 0.97
N VAL A 241 -4.36 -14.10 0.01
CA VAL A 241 -5.16 -13.60 -1.11
C VAL A 241 -6.40 -12.85 -0.63
N ARG A 242 -7.17 -13.40 0.31
CA ARG A 242 -8.36 -12.73 0.86
C ARG A 242 -8.01 -11.42 1.56
N GLN A 243 -6.91 -11.41 2.32
CA GLN A 243 -6.47 -10.24 3.08
C GLN A 243 -6.01 -9.11 2.15
N VAL A 244 -5.14 -9.41 1.16
CA VAL A 244 -4.73 -8.38 0.18
C VAL A 244 -5.87 -7.93 -0.72
N CYS A 245 -6.78 -8.83 -1.07
CA CYS A 245 -7.93 -8.51 -1.93
C CYS A 245 -8.83 -7.50 -1.23
N ALA A 246 -9.16 -7.76 0.03
CA ALA A 246 -9.92 -6.83 0.84
C ALA A 246 -9.24 -5.47 1.01
N ALA A 247 -8.00 -5.44 1.50
CA ALA A 247 -7.32 -4.18 1.77
C ALA A 247 -7.04 -3.39 0.47
N GLY A 248 -6.69 -4.10 -0.61
CA GLY A 248 -6.48 -3.53 -1.93
C GLY A 248 -7.77 -3.01 -2.57
N SER A 249 -8.92 -3.66 -2.33
CA SER A 249 -10.23 -3.16 -2.79
C SER A 249 -10.60 -1.82 -2.16
N LEU A 250 -10.25 -1.62 -0.89
CA LEU A 250 -10.46 -0.34 -0.18
C LEU A 250 -9.56 0.75 -0.75
N ALA A 251 -8.28 0.46 -0.92
CA ALA A 251 -7.34 1.35 -1.62
C ALA A 251 -7.87 1.77 -3.00
N LEU A 252 -8.33 0.81 -3.79
CA LEU A 252 -8.88 1.01 -5.12
C LEU A 252 -10.17 1.84 -5.11
N PHE A 253 -11.09 1.56 -4.18
CA PHE A 253 -12.34 2.30 -4.06
C PHE A 253 -12.10 3.79 -3.79
N ASN A 254 -11.14 4.13 -2.91
CA ASN A 254 -10.79 5.53 -2.69
C ASN A 254 -10.19 6.17 -3.95
N ARG A 255 -9.32 5.44 -4.67
CA ARG A 255 -8.77 5.92 -5.93
C ARG A 255 -9.87 6.18 -6.96
N TYR A 256 -10.84 5.28 -7.07
CA TYR A 256 -12.01 5.41 -7.94
C TYR A 256 -12.91 6.58 -7.54
N SER A 257 -13.13 6.78 -6.24
CA SER A 257 -13.94 7.88 -5.70
C SER A 257 -13.29 9.23 -5.97
N LEU A 258 -11.97 9.33 -5.83
CA LEU A 258 -11.19 10.51 -6.22
C LEU A 258 -11.33 10.78 -7.72
N TYR A 259 -11.18 9.75 -8.56
CA TYR A 259 -11.32 9.85 -10.02
C TYR A 259 -12.71 10.34 -10.44
N THR A 260 -13.76 9.73 -9.92
CA THR A 260 -15.14 10.09 -10.27
C THR A 260 -15.50 11.49 -9.78
N SER A 261 -15.04 11.88 -8.59
CA SER A 261 -15.22 13.24 -8.07
C SER A 261 -14.56 14.28 -8.96
N ALA A 262 -13.31 14.06 -9.38
CA ALA A 262 -12.62 14.95 -10.31
C ALA A 262 -13.35 15.07 -11.65
N ARG A 263 -13.87 13.96 -12.18
CA ARG A 263 -14.65 13.95 -13.44
C ARG A 263 -15.99 14.65 -13.35
N LYS A 264 -16.70 14.53 -12.22
CA LYS A 264 -17.96 15.24 -12.00
C LYS A 264 -17.79 16.75 -12.14
N VAL A 265 -16.65 17.29 -11.71
CA VAL A 265 -16.38 18.72 -11.82
C VAL A 265 -15.63 19.11 -13.10
N ASN A 266 -14.97 18.17 -13.78
CA ASN A 266 -14.37 18.40 -15.08
C ASN A 266 -14.62 17.22 -16.04
N LEU A 267 -15.67 17.36 -16.86
CA LEU A 267 -16.07 16.35 -17.84
C LEU A 267 -15.05 16.17 -18.98
N THR A 268 -14.19 17.15 -19.21
CA THR A 268 -13.14 17.10 -20.26
C THR A 268 -11.93 16.25 -19.85
N LEU A 269 -11.87 15.82 -18.58
CA LEU A 269 -10.78 14.99 -18.09
C LEU A 269 -10.74 13.67 -18.86
N ALA A 270 -9.56 13.35 -19.40
CA ALA A 270 -9.34 12.11 -20.15
C ALA A 270 -9.84 10.88 -19.37
N ASN A 271 -10.61 10.03 -20.05
CA ASN A 271 -11.21 8.83 -19.48
C ASN A 271 -10.15 7.73 -19.27
N ASN A 272 -9.34 7.87 -18.22
CA ASN A 272 -8.25 6.96 -17.90
C ASN A 272 -8.63 5.97 -16.80
N ILE A 273 -9.82 5.37 -16.88
CA ILE A 273 -10.27 4.37 -15.91
C ILE A 273 -9.30 3.18 -15.82
N SER A 274 -8.58 2.87 -16.89
CA SER A 274 -7.52 1.85 -16.91
C SER A 274 -6.37 2.12 -15.93
N ASN A 275 -6.15 3.38 -15.54
CA ASN A 275 -5.19 3.77 -14.51
C ASN A 275 -5.76 3.73 -13.09
N VAL A 276 -7.07 3.53 -12.94
CA VAL A 276 -7.69 3.25 -11.64
C VAL A 276 -7.53 1.76 -11.39
N ARG A 277 -6.37 1.37 -10.87
CA ARG A 277 -6.04 0.00 -10.50
C ARG A 277 -5.13 0.00 -9.28
N HIS A 278 -5.03 -1.14 -8.61
CA HIS A 278 -4.16 -1.32 -7.44
C HIS A 278 -3.41 -2.65 -7.58
N TYR A 279 -2.12 -2.67 -7.27
CA TYR A 279 -1.32 -3.90 -7.31
C TYR A 279 -1.21 -4.51 -5.93
N THR A 280 -1.20 -5.84 -5.87
CA THR A 280 -0.90 -6.55 -4.63
C THR A 280 0.10 -7.67 -4.87
N LEU A 281 0.83 -8.02 -3.81
CA LEU A 281 1.76 -9.14 -3.76
C LEU A 281 1.44 -9.97 -2.52
N THR A 282 1.27 -11.27 -2.71
CA THR A 282 1.19 -12.23 -1.61
C THR A 282 2.48 -13.05 -1.58
N LEU A 283 3.12 -13.12 -0.42
CA LEU A 283 4.32 -13.92 -0.17
C LEU A 283 4.01 -14.96 0.91
N VAL A 284 3.90 -16.23 0.53
CA VAL A 284 3.61 -17.35 1.45
C VAL A 284 4.86 -18.20 1.55
N GLY A 285 5.64 -17.97 2.61
CA GLY A 285 6.99 -18.51 2.74
C GLY A 285 7.88 -18.09 1.57
N HIS A 286 8.24 -19.07 0.74
CA HIS A 286 9.07 -18.89 -0.44
C HIS A 286 8.26 -18.64 -1.74
N LYS A 287 6.94 -18.81 -1.73
CA LYS A 287 6.10 -18.61 -2.92
C LYS A 287 5.58 -17.19 -2.98
N PHE A 288 5.47 -16.65 -4.19
CA PHE A 288 4.87 -15.33 -4.38
C PHE A 288 3.87 -15.30 -5.52
N VAL A 289 2.91 -14.38 -5.41
CA VAL A 289 1.94 -14.10 -6.48
C VAL A 289 1.65 -12.60 -6.55
N PHE A 290 1.78 -12.03 -7.74
CA PHE A 290 1.31 -10.70 -8.09
C PHE A 290 -0.13 -10.72 -8.57
N TRP A 291 -0.86 -9.69 -8.18
CA TRP A 291 -2.24 -9.48 -8.56
C TRP A 291 -2.47 -8.03 -8.97
N VAL A 292 -3.47 -7.82 -9.82
CA VAL A 292 -4.04 -6.49 -10.08
C VAL A 292 -5.50 -6.48 -9.68
N ILE A 293 -5.92 -5.41 -9.02
CA ILE A 293 -7.31 -5.15 -8.68
C ILE A 293 -7.80 -4.00 -9.56
N GLN A 294 -8.92 -4.21 -10.25
CA GLN A 294 -9.52 -3.23 -11.16
C GLN A 294 -11.00 -3.01 -10.82
N PRO A 295 -11.54 -1.79 -10.99
CA PRO A 295 -12.93 -1.50 -10.69
C PRO A 295 -13.84 -2.29 -11.65
N THR A 296 -14.92 -2.84 -11.12
CA THR A 296 -16.07 -3.22 -11.93
C THR A 296 -17.08 -2.08 -11.88
N CYS A 297 -17.67 -1.77 -13.02
CA CYS A 297 -18.67 -0.72 -13.14
C CYS A 297 -19.86 -1.20 -13.95
N ASP A 298 -21.04 -0.65 -13.66
CA ASP A 298 -22.22 -0.81 -14.51
C ASP A 298 -22.12 0.03 -15.79
N GLU A 299 -23.17 -0.01 -16.61
CA GLU A 299 -23.28 0.75 -17.87
C GLU A 299 -23.19 2.27 -17.65
N SER A 300 -23.63 2.74 -16.48
CA SER A 300 -23.53 4.15 -16.06
C SER A 300 -22.15 4.51 -15.49
N ARG A 301 -21.19 3.57 -15.57
CA ARG A 301 -19.84 3.67 -15.00
C ARG A 301 -19.83 3.85 -13.48
N LYS A 302 -20.91 3.49 -12.78
CA LYS A 302 -20.97 3.50 -11.32
C LYS A 302 -20.28 2.25 -10.78
N TRP A 303 -19.55 2.39 -9.68
CA TRP A 303 -18.88 1.29 -8.99
C TRP A 303 -19.87 0.20 -8.59
N THR A 304 -19.59 -1.04 -9.02
CA THR A 304 -20.32 -2.25 -8.60
C THR A 304 -19.45 -3.21 -7.80
N GLY A 305 -18.16 -2.90 -7.64
CA GLY A 305 -17.19 -3.74 -6.96
C GLY A 305 -15.82 -3.66 -7.60
N CYS A 306 -15.05 -4.73 -7.47
CA CYS A 306 -13.77 -4.86 -8.15
C CYS A 306 -13.43 -6.32 -8.45
N GLU A 307 -12.59 -6.52 -9.44
CA GLU A 307 -12.05 -7.82 -9.81
C GLU A 307 -10.54 -7.85 -9.52
N MET A 308 -10.10 -8.83 -8.74
CA MET A 308 -8.69 -9.13 -8.52
C MET A 308 -8.26 -10.27 -9.44
N LYS A 309 -7.30 -10.01 -10.34
CA LYS A 309 -6.77 -10.98 -11.31
C LYS A 309 -5.35 -11.37 -10.93
N ARG A 310 -5.06 -12.66 -11.02
CA ARG A 310 -3.69 -13.17 -10.93
C ARG A 310 -2.90 -12.70 -12.13
N LEU A 311 -1.68 -12.22 -11.90
CA LEU A 311 -0.76 -11.80 -12.96
C LEU A 311 0.35 -12.82 -13.15
N PHE A 312 1.15 -13.01 -12.10
CA PHE A 312 2.35 -13.85 -12.15
C PHE A 312 2.55 -14.47 -10.77
N GLY A 313 3.03 -15.70 -10.70
CA GLY A 313 3.43 -16.28 -9.43
C GLY A 313 4.42 -17.41 -9.62
N ALA A 314 5.40 -17.47 -8.71
CA ALA A 314 6.53 -18.37 -8.79
C ALA A 314 7.09 -18.67 -7.38
N ASP A 315 8.26 -19.32 -7.34
CA ASP A 315 8.91 -19.82 -6.14
C ASP A 315 10.29 -19.17 -6.01
N CYS A 316 10.53 -18.39 -4.95
CA CYS A 316 11.79 -17.69 -4.69
C CYS A 316 12.98 -18.63 -4.45
N THR A 317 12.80 -19.96 -4.40
CA THR A 317 13.91 -20.93 -4.42
C THR A 317 14.51 -21.12 -5.82
N ASP A 318 13.87 -20.55 -6.85
CA ASP A 318 14.33 -20.54 -8.24
C ASP A 318 14.94 -19.17 -8.61
N GLU A 319 16.09 -19.18 -9.29
CA GLU A 319 16.82 -17.97 -9.68
C GLU A 319 16.03 -17.09 -10.66
N TYR A 320 15.33 -17.71 -11.62
CA TYR A 320 14.52 -16.99 -12.59
C TYR A 320 13.34 -16.31 -11.90
N ALA A 321 12.67 -17.00 -10.98
CA ALA A 321 11.59 -16.43 -10.18
C ALA A 321 12.04 -15.24 -9.33
N VAL A 322 13.25 -15.27 -8.75
CA VAL A 322 13.82 -14.14 -8.00
C VAL A 322 14.03 -12.92 -8.91
N ARG A 323 14.49 -13.13 -10.15
CA ARG A 323 14.62 -12.06 -11.14
C ARG A 323 13.26 -11.45 -11.48
N GLU A 324 12.28 -12.29 -11.82
CA GLU A 324 10.91 -11.84 -12.14
C GLU A 324 10.27 -11.08 -10.98
N LEU A 325 10.50 -11.51 -9.73
CA LEU A 325 10.03 -10.79 -8.55
C LEU A 325 10.56 -9.34 -8.50
N GLY A 326 11.86 -9.17 -8.76
CA GLY A 326 12.50 -7.85 -8.83
C GLY A 326 11.93 -6.98 -9.96
N ASP A 327 11.78 -7.56 -11.15
CA ASP A 327 11.27 -6.86 -12.33
C ASP A 327 9.81 -6.40 -12.15
N TRP A 328 8.95 -7.26 -11.61
CA TRP A 328 7.57 -6.90 -11.28
C TRP A 328 7.48 -5.78 -10.24
N ILE A 329 8.28 -5.84 -9.16
CA ILE A 329 8.30 -4.79 -8.13
C ILE A 329 8.74 -3.46 -8.74
N ASN A 330 9.81 -3.46 -9.53
CA ASN A 330 10.30 -2.27 -10.20
C ASN A 330 9.27 -1.68 -11.17
N GLU A 331 8.62 -2.50 -12.00
CA GLU A 331 7.60 -2.01 -12.93
C GLU A 331 6.34 -1.48 -12.21
N ILE A 332 5.93 -2.10 -11.09
CA ILE A 332 4.85 -1.57 -10.24
C ILE A 332 5.24 -0.22 -9.65
N HIS A 333 6.47 -0.05 -9.14
CA HIS A 333 6.96 1.23 -8.65
C HIS A 333 7.06 2.28 -9.75
N ARG A 334 7.56 1.91 -10.93
CA ARG A 334 7.62 2.79 -12.10
C ARG A 334 6.22 3.27 -12.47
N TRP A 335 5.24 2.37 -12.59
CA TRP A 335 3.85 2.75 -12.84
C TRP A 335 3.27 3.61 -11.72
N GLY A 336 3.52 3.25 -10.46
CA GLY A 336 3.07 3.96 -9.27
C GLY A 336 3.52 5.43 -9.27
N LEU A 337 4.78 5.67 -9.64
CA LEU A 337 5.39 7.00 -9.62
C LEU A 337 5.20 7.79 -10.93
N SER A 338 5.11 7.13 -12.09
CA SER A 338 5.02 7.80 -13.40
C SER A 338 3.59 7.92 -13.96
N GLN A 339 2.66 7.09 -13.50
CA GLN A 339 1.28 7.06 -13.99
C GLN A 339 0.27 7.29 -12.85
N HIS A 340 0.27 6.43 -11.83
CA HIS A 340 -0.68 6.54 -10.72
C HIS A 340 -0.53 7.86 -9.98
N GLY A 341 0.69 8.23 -9.58
CA GLY A 341 0.99 9.47 -8.88
C GLY A 341 0.49 10.72 -9.60
N PRO A 342 0.95 10.98 -10.84
CA PRO A 342 0.50 12.13 -11.62
C PRO A 342 -1.01 12.15 -11.89
N THR A 343 -1.67 10.99 -12.06
CA THR A 343 -3.14 10.96 -12.22
C THR A 343 -3.86 11.31 -10.92
N CYS A 344 -3.39 10.81 -9.77
CA CYS A 344 -3.94 11.20 -8.46
C CYS A 344 -3.78 12.71 -8.24
N GLU A 345 -2.58 13.24 -8.50
CA GLU A 345 -2.31 14.67 -8.37
C GLU A 345 -3.21 15.52 -9.27
N ARG A 346 -3.43 15.10 -10.52
CA ARG A 346 -4.34 15.77 -11.47
C ARG A 346 -5.77 15.79 -10.95
N ASP A 347 -6.26 14.65 -10.44
CA ASP A 347 -7.62 14.53 -9.92
C ASP A 347 -7.81 15.41 -8.68
N ILE A 348 -6.84 15.39 -7.75
CA ILE A 348 -6.79 16.26 -6.56
C ILE A 348 -6.81 17.74 -6.98
N LYS A 349 -5.92 18.15 -7.90
CA LYS A 349 -5.87 19.53 -8.41
C LYS A 349 -7.18 19.96 -9.02
N THR A 350 -7.84 19.06 -9.77
CA THR A 350 -9.12 19.33 -10.41
C THR A 350 -10.19 19.63 -9.37
N ILE A 351 -10.30 18.80 -8.32
CA ILE A 351 -11.25 19.03 -7.22
C ILE A 351 -10.92 20.34 -6.50
N LEU A 352 -9.66 20.54 -6.08
CA LEU A 352 -9.27 21.72 -5.31
C LEU A 352 -9.52 23.05 -6.06
N ARG A 353 -9.30 23.09 -7.38
CA ARG A 353 -9.58 24.31 -8.19
C ARG A 353 -11.03 24.73 -8.13
N THR A 354 -11.93 23.77 -7.99
CA THR A 354 -13.38 24.04 -7.99
C THR A 354 -13.83 24.64 -6.66
N SER A 355 -13.03 24.45 -5.61
CA SER A 355 -13.12 25.14 -4.32
C SER A 355 -12.31 26.45 -4.27
N GLY A 356 -11.84 26.97 -5.41
CA GLY A 356 -11.08 28.22 -5.49
C GLY A 356 -9.60 28.11 -5.09
N VAL A 357 -9.08 26.91 -4.87
CA VAL A 357 -7.67 26.70 -4.50
C VAL A 357 -6.77 26.87 -5.72
N ARG A 358 -5.82 27.79 -5.64
CA ARG A 358 -4.80 27.99 -6.68
C ARG A 358 -3.79 26.85 -6.68
N THR A 359 -3.78 26.02 -7.73
CA THR A 359 -2.87 24.87 -7.88
C THR A 359 -1.91 24.97 -9.06
N SER A 360 -1.90 26.12 -9.74
CA SER A 360 -1.09 26.42 -10.93
C SER A 360 0.31 26.95 -10.63
N ASP A 361 0.63 27.21 -9.37
CA ASP A 361 1.98 27.65 -9.02
C ASP A 361 2.97 26.53 -9.36
N VAL A 362 3.84 26.84 -10.33
CA VAL A 362 4.88 25.97 -10.85
C VAL A 362 5.68 25.43 -9.66
N HIS A 363 6.10 24.17 -9.74
CA HIS A 363 7.19 23.70 -8.91
C HIS A 363 8.38 24.62 -9.21
N GLU A 364 8.58 25.68 -8.42
CA GLU A 364 9.90 26.25 -8.27
C GLU A 364 10.78 25.05 -7.95
N ALA A 365 11.62 24.69 -8.92
CA ALA A 365 12.48 23.53 -8.82
C ALA A 365 13.21 23.70 -7.49
N ILE A 366 12.96 22.78 -6.55
CA ILE A 366 13.68 22.79 -5.27
C ILE A 366 15.15 22.79 -5.67
N PRO A 367 15.92 23.85 -5.34
CA PRO A 367 17.33 23.90 -5.67
C PRO A 367 17.98 22.63 -5.09
N ARG A 368 18.71 21.91 -5.93
CA ARG A 368 19.29 20.59 -5.60
C ARG A 368 20.30 20.68 -4.45
#